data_AF-A0A125RLE2-F1
#
_entry.id   AF-A0A125RLE2-F1
#
_cell.length_a   1.000
_cell.length_b   1.000
_cell.length_c   1.000
_cell.angle_alpha   90.00
_cell.angle_beta   90.00
_cell.angle_gamma   90.00
#
_symmetry.space_group_name_H-M   'P 1'
#
loop_
_entity.id
_entity.type
_entity.pdbx_description
1 polymer ?
#
loop_
_entity_poly.entity_id
_entity_poly.type
_entity_poly.pdbx_seq_one_letter_code
_entity_poly.pdbx_strand_id
1 'polypeptide(L)'
;GQILETHLGMAAKGLGDKIEKMLKEQRTVLELREFLDKIYNKVGGEQEDLDSLTDAEVLALSGNLRAGVPLATPVFDGAEESQIKDLLELADISRTGQTVLFD
;
A
#
# COMPACT_ATOMS: atom_id res chain seq x y z
N GLY A 1 16.62 8.75 -6.15
CA GLY A 1 16.66 8.52 -4.70
C GLY A 1 15.58 9.32 -4.00
N GLN A 2 15.91 10.51 -3.49
CA GLN A 2 15.06 11.27 -2.57
C GLN A 2 13.62 11.55 -3.06
N ILE A 3 13.40 11.91 -4.32
CA ILE A 3 12.03 12.15 -4.85
C ILE A 3 11.21 10.85 -4.88
N LEU A 4 11.81 9.74 -5.31
CA LEU A 4 11.16 8.44 -5.37
C LEU A 4 10.83 7.93 -3.96
N GLU A 5 11.70 8.18 -2.99
CA GLU A 5 11.46 7.88 -1.57
C GLU A 5 10.27 8.67 -1.01
N THR A 6 10.15 9.96 -1.34
CA THR A 6 8.99 10.78 -0.97
C THR A 6 7.70 10.23 -1.59
N HIS A 7 7.71 9.88 -2.87
CA HIS A 7 6.54 9.30 -3.55
C HIS A 7 6.16 7.95 -2.93
N LEU A 8 7.14 7.09 -2.64
CA LEU A 8 6.93 5.79 -2.02
C LEU A 8 6.37 5.93 -0.60
N GLY A 9 6.92 6.85 0.20
CA GLY A 9 6.40 7.15 1.53
C GLY A 9 4.98 7.69 1.50
N MET A 10 4.66 8.53 0.52
CA MET A 10 3.31 9.05 0.33
C MET A 10 2.32 7.95 -0.10
N ALA A 11 2.73 7.06 -1.00
CA ALA A 11 1.94 5.89 -1.37
C ALA A 11 1.72 4.96 -0.17
N ALA A 12 2.78 4.62 0.56
CA ALA A 12 2.71 3.80 1.77
C ALA A 12 1.71 4.35 2.79
N LYS A 13 1.72 5.67 3.02
CA LYS A 13 0.78 6.31 3.93
C LYS A 13 -0.66 6.26 3.39
N GLY A 14 -0.88 6.61 2.13
CA GLY A 14 -2.22 6.60 1.52
C GLY A 14 -2.84 5.20 1.45
N LEU A 15 -2.04 4.16 1.20
CA LEU A 15 -2.49 2.77 1.28
C LEU A 15 -2.95 2.42 2.70
N GLY A 16 -2.22 2.85 3.73
CA GLY A 16 -2.62 2.66 5.13
C GLY A 16 -3.96 3.36 5.45
N ASP A 17 -4.14 4.59 4.98
CA ASP A 17 -5.39 5.34 5.15
C ASP A 17 -6.57 4.65 4.44
N LYS A 18 -6.32 4.04 3.28
CA LYS A 18 -7.32 3.24 2.55
C LYS A 18 -7.69 1.97 3.31
N ILE A 19 -6.72 1.27 3.90
CA ILE A 19 -6.98 0.12 4.79
C ILE A 19 -7.79 0.56 6.00
N GLU A 20 -7.45 1.69 6.64
CA GLU A 20 -8.19 2.23 7.78
C GLU A 20 -9.65 2.52 7.40
N LYS A 21 -9.88 3.12 6.23
CA LYS A 21 -11.21 3.37 5.70
C LYS A 21 -11.99 2.07 5.49
N MET A 22 -11.37 1.05 4.88
CA MET A 22 -12.00 -0.26 4.68
C MET A 22 -12.39 -0.93 6.00
N LEU A 23 -11.53 -0.83 7.03
CA LEU A 23 -11.83 -1.33 8.38
C LEU A 23 -13.00 -0.58 9.02
N LYS A 24 -13.05 0.76 8.90
CA LYS A 24 -14.15 1.59 9.42
C LYS A 24 -15.48 1.32 8.72
N GLU A 25 -15.43 1.07 7.42
CA GLU A 25 -16.59 0.68 6.60
C GLU A 25 -17.05 -0.76 6.87
N GLN A 26 -16.33 -1.53 7.69
CA GLN A 26 -16.60 -2.95 7.96
C GLN A 26 -16.67 -3.77 6.66
N ARG A 27 -15.75 -3.48 5.73
CA ARG A 27 -15.54 -4.27 4.51
C ARG A 27 -15.30 -5.73 4.87
N THR A 28 -15.64 -6.61 3.92
CA THR A 28 -15.42 -8.05 4.11
C THR A 28 -13.92 -8.37 4.20
N VAL A 29 -13.59 -9.45 4.90
CA VAL A 29 -12.19 -9.93 4.98
C VAL A 29 -11.66 -10.29 3.60
N LEU A 30 -12.53 -10.77 2.71
CA LEU A 30 -12.20 -11.03 1.30
C LEU A 30 -11.73 -9.76 0.59
N GLU A 31 -12.47 -8.65 0.71
CA GLU A 31 -12.07 -7.37 0.10
C GLU A 31 -10.73 -6.86 0.65
N LEU A 32 -10.49 -7.01 1.96
CA LEU A 32 -9.19 -6.66 2.57
C LEU A 32 -8.06 -7.53 2.02
N ARG A 33 -8.27 -8.84 1.92
CA ARG A 33 -7.29 -9.79 1.37
C ARG A 33 -6.96 -9.46 -0.09
N GLU A 34 -7.97 -9.20 -0.92
CA GLU A 34 -7.78 -8.78 -2.31
C GLU A 34 -7.03 -7.44 -2.42
N PHE A 35 -7.26 -6.51 -1.49
CA PHE A 35 -6.55 -5.24 -1.48
C PHE A 35 -5.07 -5.43 -1.09
N LEU A 36 -4.80 -6.24 -0.06
CA LEU A 36 -3.43 -6.59 0.33
C LEU A 36 -2.69 -7.35 -0.79
N ASP A 37 -3.36 -8.26 -1.50
CA ASP A 37 -2.79 -8.96 -2.66
C ASP A 37 -2.39 -7.99 -3.77
N LYS A 38 -3.23 -6.98 -4.06
CA LYS A 38 -2.87 -5.92 -5.01
C LYS A 38 -1.61 -5.16 -4.59
N ILE A 39 -1.47 -4.87 -3.30
CA ILE A 39 -0.32 -4.13 -2.78
C ILE A 39 0.96 -4.98 -2.86
N TYR A 40 0.95 -6.21 -2.33
CA TYR A 40 2.15 -7.02 -2.20
C TYR A 40 2.48 -7.84 -3.45
N ASN A 41 1.48 -8.42 -4.13
CA ASN A 41 1.69 -9.42 -5.18
C ASN A 41 1.47 -8.91 -6.61
N LYS A 42 0.83 -7.75 -6.79
CA LYS A 42 0.59 -7.16 -8.12
C LYS A 42 1.47 -5.97 -8.43
N VAL A 43 1.78 -5.16 -7.42
CA VAL A 43 2.54 -3.91 -7.61
C VAL A 43 3.82 -3.91 -6.78
N GLY A 44 3.79 -4.46 -5.56
CA GLY A 44 4.94 -4.63 -4.67
C GLY A 44 5.95 -5.68 -5.13
N GLY A 45 7.08 -5.73 -4.43
CA GLY A 45 8.26 -6.54 -4.75
C GLY A 45 8.06 -8.05 -4.68
N GLU A 46 8.53 -8.68 -3.59
CA GLU A 46 8.43 -10.14 -3.44
C GLU A 46 6.99 -10.59 -3.21
N GLN A 47 6.66 -11.76 -3.76
CA GLN A 47 5.34 -12.36 -3.59
C GLN A 47 5.18 -12.87 -2.15
N GLU A 48 4.14 -12.38 -1.49
CA GLU A 48 3.73 -12.79 -0.14
C GLU A 48 2.55 -13.77 -0.24
N ASP A 49 2.64 -14.88 0.51
CA ASP A 49 1.57 -15.87 0.59
C ASP A 49 0.49 -15.43 1.59
N LEU A 50 -0.36 -14.51 1.14
CA LEU A 50 -1.50 -14.04 1.91
C LEU A 50 -2.58 -15.12 2.08
N ASP A 51 -2.64 -16.11 1.21
CA ASP A 51 -3.65 -17.18 1.26
C ASP A 51 -3.43 -18.13 2.44
N SER A 52 -2.19 -18.25 2.91
CA SER A 52 -1.86 -18.98 4.13
C SER A 52 -2.46 -18.38 5.41
N LEU A 53 -2.83 -17.09 5.41
CA LEU A 53 -3.36 -16.40 6.57
C LEU A 53 -4.85 -16.71 6.78
N THR A 54 -5.23 -16.90 8.04
CA THR A 54 -6.63 -16.96 8.45
C THR A 54 -7.28 -15.57 8.41
N ASP A 55 -8.62 -15.54 8.40
CA ASP A 55 -9.35 -14.27 8.37
C ASP A 55 -9.05 -13.37 9.58
N ALA A 56 -8.84 -13.97 10.75
CA ALA A 56 -8.44 -13.24 11.95
C ALA A 56 -7.04 -12.62 11.81
N GLU A 57 -6.11 -13.33 11.18
CA GLU A 57 -4.75 -12.84 10.92
C GLU A 57 -4.75 -11.73 9.87
N VAL A 58 -5.58 -11.82 8.81
CA VAL A 58 -5.76 -10.76 7.82
C VAL A 58 -6.31 -9.48 8.46
N LEU A 59 -7.27 -9.61 9.37
CA LEU A 59 -7.81 -8.47 10.12
C LEU A 59 -6.75 -7.86 11.06
N ALA A 60 -5.99 -8.68 11.77
CA ALA A 60 -4.91 -8.21 12.64
C ALA A 60 -3.82 -7.49 11.85
N LEU A 61 -3.40 -8.06 10.72
CA LEU A 61 -2.45 -7.47 9.79
C LEU A 61 -2.96 -6.12 9.28
N SER A 62 -4.20 -6.07 8.77
CA SER A 62 -4.83 -4.84 8.32
C SER A 62 -4.88 -3.78 9.42
N GLY A 63 -5.14 -4.19 10.67
CA GLY A 63 -5.10 -3.31 11.85
C GLY A 63 -3.72 -2.71 12.12
N ASN A 64 -2.65 -3.46 11.86
CA ASN A 64 -1.27 -2.98 11.98
C ASN A 64 -0.90 -2.01 10.85
N LEU A 65 -1.41 -2.24 9.63
CA LEU A 65 -1.07 -1.48 8.43
C LEU A 65 -1.81 -0.14 8.29
N ARG A 66 -2.82 0.13 9.15
CA ARG A 66 -3.61 1.38 9.10
C ARG A 66 -2.79 2.68 9.18
N ALA A 67 -1.62 2.63 9.84
CA ALA A 67 -0.77 3.81 9.97
C ALA A 67 0.04 4.11 8.69
N GLY A 68 0.18 3.12 7.82
CA GLY A 68 0.99 3.12 6.62
C GLY A 68 1.46 1.70 6.32
N VAL A 69 1.58 1.35 5.05
CA VAL A 69 2.07 0.04 4.63
C VAL A 69 3.60 0.05 4.53
N PRO A 70 4.32 -0.76 5.31
CA PRO A 70 5.77 -0.89 5.16
C PRO A 70 6.10 -1.47 3.78
N LEU A 71 6.92 -0.76 3.02
CA LEU A 71 7.40 -1.20 1.71
C LEU A 71 8.93 -1.32 1.77
N ALA A 72 9.45 -2.49 1.40
CA ALA A 72 10.88 -2.72 1.31
C ALA A 72 11.32 -2.59 -0.15
N THR A 73 12.27 -1.70 -0.42
CA THR A 73 12.94 -1.59 -1.72
C THR A 73 14.44 -1.78 -1.54
N PRO A 74 15.07 -2.78 -2.19
CA PRO A 74 16.52 -2.95 -2.18
C PRO A 74 17.25 -1.68 -2.63
N VAL A 75 18.46 -1.48 -2.12
CA VAL A 75 19.27 -0.27 -2.42
C VAL A 75 19.72 -0.22 -3.90
N PHE A 76 19.81 -1.38 -4.56
CA PHE A 76 20.29 -1.51 -5.95
C PHE A 76 19.26 -2.07 -6.95
N ASP A 77 18.23 -2.77 -6.46
CA ASP A 77 17.07 -3.28 -7.21
C ASP A 77 15.78 -2.75 -6.56
N GLY A 78 15.70 -1.43 -6.40
CA GLY A 78 14.54 -0.79 -5.79
C GLY A 78 13.27 -0.94 -6.65
N ALA A 79 12.12 -0.59 -6.08
CA ALA A 79 10.88 -0.55 -6.86
C ALA A 79 11.04 0.36 -8.08
N GLU A 80 10.60 -0.13 -9.24
CA GLU A 80 10.58 0.67 -10.47
C GLU A 80 9.63 1.87 -10.32
N GLU A 81 9.91 2.96 -11.02
CA GLU A 81 9.06 4.16 -10.96
C GLU A 81 7.61 3.86 -11.41
N SER A 82 7.43 2.93 -12.35
CA SER A 82 6.12 2.41 -12.77
C SER A 82 5.34 1.83 -11.59
N GLN A 83 5.98 0.98 -10.79
CA GLN A 83 5.39 0.38 -9.59
C GLN A 83 5.01 1.43 -8.56
N ILE A 84 5.87 2.43 -8.32
CA ILE A 84 5.56 3.54 -7.40
C ILE A 84 4.32 4.31 -7.86
N LYS A 85 4.19 4.56 -9.16
CA LYS A 85 3.00 5.23 -9.74
C LYS A 85 1.74 4.40 -9.57
N ASP A 86 1.84 3.09 -9.72
CA ASP A 86 0.70 2.19 -9.54
C ASP A 86 0.30 2.09 -8.05
N LEU A 87 1.27 2.13 -7.12
CA LEU A 87 0.99 2.22 -5.67
C LEU A 87 0.31 3.55 -5.30
N LEU A 88 0.74 4.66 -5.90
CA LEU A 88 0.08 5.97 -5.73
C LEU A 88 -1.37 5.91 -6.20
N GLU A 89 -1.63 5.33 -7.36
CA GLU A 89 -2.99 5.19 -7.88
C GLU A 89 -3.84 4.26 -7.01
N LEU A 90 -3.29 3.14 -6.53
CA LEU A 90 -3.97 2.28 -5.56
C LEU A 90 -4.31 3.01 -4.26
N ALA A 91 -3.49 3.97 -3.85
CA ALA A 91 -3.72 4.84 -2.70
C ALA A 91 -4.71 6.00 -2.98
N ASP A 92 -5.34 6.05 -4.16
CA ASP A 92 -6.20 7.15 -4.63
C ASP A 92 -5.45 8.50 -4.72
N ILE A 93 -4.14 8.46 -4.97
CA ILE A 93 -3.28 9.63 -5.16
C ILE A 93 -2.91 9.75 -6.64
N SER A 94 -2.73 10.98 -7.12
CA SER A 94 -2.25 11.21 -8.49
C SER A 94 -0.95 10.45 -8.76
N ARG A 95 -0.87 9.80 -9.93
CA ARG A 95 0.35 9.14 -10.42
C ARG A 95 1.56 10.08 -10.49
N THR A 96 1.36 11.40 -10.48
CA THR A 96 2.47 12.38 -10.43
C THR A 96 3.09 12.52 -9.05
N GLY A 97 2.43 12.04 -7.99
CA GLY A 97 2.86 12.25 -6.61
C GLY A 97 2.70 13.70 -6.12
N GLN A 98 2.05 14.57 -6.90
CA GLN A 98 1.90 15.99 -6.60
C GLN A 98 0.49 16.31 -6.11
N THR A 99 0.39 17.26 -5.17
CA THR A 99 -0.86 17.81 -4.65
C THR A 99 -0.81 19.32 -4.64
N VAL A 100 -1.97 19.97 -4.59
CA VAL A 100 -2.08 21.42 -4.46
C VAL A 100 -1.93 21.79 -2.98
N LEU A 101 -1.04 22.75 -2.69
CA LEU A 101 -0.84 23.29 -1.35
C LEU A 101 -1.36 24.72 -1.26
N PHE A 102 -1.73 25.14 -0.05
CA PHE A 102 -2.17 26.50 0.28
C PHE A 102 -1.22 27.08 1.34
N ASP A 103 -0.99 28.40 1.27
CA ASP A 103 -0.18 29.16 2.24
C ASP A 103 -1.00 29.53 3.49
#